data_AF-A0A7S0Y1P2-F1
#
_entry.id   AF-A0A7S0Y1P2-F1
#
_cell.length_a   1.000
_cell.length_b   1.000
_cell.length_c   1.000
_cell.angle_alpha   90.00
_cell.angle_beta   90.00
_cell.angle_gamma   90.00
#
_symmetry.space_group_name_H-M   'P 1'
#
loop_
_entity.id
_entity.type
_entity.pdbx_description
1 polymer ?
#
loop_
_entity_poly.entity_id
_entity_poly.type
_entity_poly.pdbx_seq_one_letter_code
_entity_poly.pdbx_strand_id
1 'polypeptide(L)'
;LGIAGMIVPASLKSNVRYLWLNGKRQALPSNFATMLTNELTPDLALGVIREPFKKKGPLEDESLHSFFARRFGFFFADKLVTALANGIWAGDARKLSVLSCMKPLHDMEARSGSVLIDALKSPFRKPS
;
A
#
# COMPACT_ATOMS: atom_id res chain seq x y z
N LEU A 1 -18.14 -21.11 -18.22
CA LEU A 1 -17.90 -20.07 -19.26
C LEU A 1 -17.06 -20.55 -20.45
N GLY A 2 -16.19 -21.59 -20.36
CA GLY A 2 -15.49 -22.14 -21.52
C GLY A 2 -14.39 -21.24 -22.15
N ILE A 3 -14.22 -20.02 -21.65
CA ILE A 3 -13.29 -18.99 -22.15
C ILE A 3 -11.84 -19.13 -21.67
N ALA A 4 -11.47 -20.24 -21.03
CA ALA A 4 -10.13 -20.40 -20.44
C ALA A 4 -8.99 -20.27 -21.48
N GLY A 5 -9.23 -20.72 -22.72
CA GLY A 5 -8.27 -20.61 -23.83
C GLY A 5 -8.10 -19.18 -24.38
N MET A 6 -8.90 -18.21 -23.94
CA MET A 6 -8.83 -16.81 -24.36
C MET A 6 -8.09 -15.91 -23.36
N ILE A 7 -7.61 -16.48 -22.25
CA ILE A 7 -6.84 -15.73 -21.25
C ILE A 7 -5.45 -15.44 -21.84
N VAL A 8 -5.19 -14.18 -22.14
CA VAL A 8 -3.84 -13.70 -22.47
C VAL A 8 -3.19 -13.22 -21.16
N PRO A 9 -2.18 -13.94 -20.62
CA PRO A 9 -1.54 -13.52 -19.39
C PRO A 9 -0.74 -12.24 -19.62
N ALA A 10 -0.71 -11.38 -18.59
CA ALA A 10 0.18 -10.22 -18.61
C ALA A 10 1.64 -10.70 -18.72
N SER A 11 2.42 -10.06 -19.61
CA SER A 11 3.83 -10.40 -19.77
C SER A 11 4.59 -10.12 -18.48
N LEU A 12 5.45 -11.04 -18.03
CA LEU A 12 6.27 -10.85 -16.84
C LEU A 12 7.32 -9.73 -17.01
N LYS A 13 7.63 -9.31 -18.24
CA LYS A 13 8.56 -8.21 -18.56
C LYS A 13 8.03 -6.83 -18.12
N SER A 14 6.73 -6.69 -17.90
CA SER A 14 6.08 -5.41 -17.54
C SER A 14 5.55 -5.37 -16.11
N ASN A 15 6.24 -6.00 -15.15
CA ASN A 15 5.80 -6.06 -13.75
C ASN A 15 6.28 -4.86 -12.89
N VAL A 16 6.75 -3.79 -13.52
CA VAL A 16 7.20 -2.57 -12.84
C VAL A 16 6.09 -1.54 -12.89
N ARG A 17 5.65 -1.07 -11.72
CA ARG A 17 4.71 0.05 -11.59
C ARG A 17 5.49 1.35 -11.51
N TYR A 18 4.96 2.43 -12.09
CA TYR A 18 5.61 3.74 -12.08
C TYR A 18 4.67 4.80 -11.49
N LEU A 19 5.24 5.78 -10.81
CA LEU A 19 4.59 7.02 -10.43
C LEU A 19 5.20 8.19 -11.19
N TRP A 20 4.36 9.15 -11.57
CA TRP A 20 4.83 10.42 -12.11
C TRP A 20 5.00 11.42 -10.97
N LEU A 21 6.25 11.74 -10.64
CA LEU A 21 6.60 12.62 -9.53
C LEU A 21 7.74 13.55 -9.94
N ASN A 22 7.66 14.83 -9.55
CA ASN A 22 8.66 15.85 -9.85
C ASN A 22 9.05 15.91 -11.35
N GLY A 23 8.09 15.71 -12.26
CA GLY A 23 8.32 15.73 -13.70
C GLY A 23 9.06 14.51 -14.26
N LYS A 24 9.21 13.42 -13.49
CA LYS A 24 9.89 12.18 -13.91
C LYS A 24 9.05 10.95 -13.59
N ARG A 25 9.26 9.87 -14.37
CA ARG A 25 8.73 8.52 -14.04
C ARG A 25 9.64 7.87 -13.01
N GLN A 26 9.08 7.58 -11.85
CA GLN A 26 9.77 6.92 -10.76
C GLN A 26 9.19 5.52 -10.58
N ALA A 27 10.05 4.50 -10.64
CA ALA A 27 9.62 3.12 -10.43
C ALA A 27 9.21 2.91 -8.97
N LEU A 28 8.04 2.30 -8.77
CA LEU A 28 7.65 1.78 -7.47
C LEU A 28 8.47 0.53 -7.18
N PRO A 29 8.96 0.41 -5.93
CA PRO A 29 9.66 -0.79 -5.52
C PRO A 29 8.72 -1.99 -5.61
N SER A 30 9.14 -3.00 -6.36
CA SER A 30 8.43 -4.28 -6.45
C SER A 30 8.74 -5.18 -5.26
N ASN A 31 9.76 -4.82 -4.46
CA ASN A 31 10.18 -5.51 -3.25
C ASN A 31 10.99 -4.55 -2.34
N PHE A 32 11.17 -4.91 -1.07
CA PHE A 32 11.94 -4.12 -0.11
C PHE A 32 13.39 -3.82 -0.56
N ALA A 33 13.99 -4.67 -1.40
CA ALA A 33 15.34 -4.47 -1.91
C ALA A 33 15.43 -3.38 -3.01
N THR A 34 14.45 -3.32 -3.92
CA THR A 34 14.35 -2.25 -4.94
C THR A 34 13.85 -0.93 -4.37
N MET A 35 13.40 -0.95 -3.11
CA MET A 35 13.08 0.25 -2.35
C MET A 35 14.28 1.14 -2.11
N LEU A 36 15.54 0.68 -2.29
CA LEU A 36 16.75 1.43 -1.94
C LEU A 36 17.36 2.29 -3.07
N THR A 37 16.80 2.30 -4.29
CA THR A 37 17.48 2.87 -5.48
C THR A 37 16.80 4.10 -6.11
N ASN A 38 15.78 4.70 -5.48
CA ASN A 38 14.99 5.78 -6.08
C ASN A 38 14.96 7.05 -5.19
N GLU A 39 14.63 8.22 -5.73
CA GLU A 39 14.51 9.47 -4.95
C GLU A 39 13.40 9.40 -3.89
N LEU A 40 12.41 8.51 -4.08
CA LEU A 40 11.32 8.22 -3.14
C LEU A 40 11.73 7.36 -1.95
N THR A 41 12.86 6.68 -2.08
CA THR A 41 13.36 5.67 -1.15
C THR A 41 13.42 6.15 0.30
N PRO A 42 14.02 7.31 0.61
CA PRO A 42 14.32 7.63 2.01
C PRO A 42 13.04 7.83 2.83
N ASP A 43 12.09 8.59 2.30
CA ASP A 43 10.82 8.89 2.99
C ASP A 43 9.94 7.64 3.13
N LEU A 44 9.87 6.83 2.08
CA LEU A 44 9.12 5.58 2.12
C LEU A 44 9.75 4.58 3.08
N ALA A 45 11.08 4.43 3.05
CA ALA A 45 11.81 3.49 3.89
C ALA A 45 11.70 3.90 5.36
N LEU A 46 11.79 5.20 5.64
CA LEU A 46 11.60 5.74 6.98
C LEU A 46 10.21 5.45 7.53
N GLY A 47 9.17 5.56 6.68
CA GLY A 47 7.81 5.18 7.00
C GLY A 47 7.68 3.72 7.41
N VAL A 48 8.24 2.82 6.58
CA VAL A 48 8.24 1.37 6.82
C VAL A 48 9.00 1.01 8.09
N ILE A 49 10.20 1.54 8.29
CA ILE A 49 11.04 1.26 9.47
C ILE A 49 10.36 1.72 10.76
N ARG A 50 9.64 2.85 10.71
CA ARG A 50 8.97 3.43 11.88
C ARG A 50 7.59 2.85 12.15
N GLU A 51 6.96 2.18 11.19
CA GLU A 51 5.58 1.67 11.31
C GLU A 51 5.38 0.75 12.54
N PRO A 52 6.27 -0.19 12.87
CA PRO A 52 6.11 -1.05 14.04
C PRO A 52 6.06 -0.30 15.37
N PHE A 53 6.63 0.91 15.41
CA PHE A 53 6.68 1.77 16.60
C PHE A 53 5.53 2.79 16.65
N LYS A 54 4.64 2.81 15.65
CA LYS A 54 3.46 3.67 15.65
C LYS A 54 2.35 3.09 16.52
N LYS A 55 1.69 3.96 17.27
CA LYS A 55 0.54 3.59 18.10
C LYS A 55 -0.64 3.18 17.23
N LYS A 56 -1.37 2.18 17.72
CA LYS A 56 -2.66 1.73 17.17
C LYS A 56 -3.62 2.92 17.02
N GLY A 57 -4.33 2.94 15.90
CA GLY A 57 -5.38 3.91 15.60
C GLY A 57 -6.70 3.61 16.31
N PRO A 58 -7.74 4.42 16.02
CA PRO A 58 -9.09 4.10 16.46
C PRO A 58 -9.54 2.75 15.89
N LEU A 59 -10.51 2.11 16.56
CA LEU A 59 -11.20 0.93 16.01
C LEU A 59 -12.29 1.32 14.99
N GLU A 60 -12.61 2.60 14.94
CA GLU A 60 -13.58 3.19 14.03
C GLU A 60 -12.98 3.39 12.63
N ASP A 61 -13.85 3.63 11.66
CA ASP A 61 -13.42 3.89 10.29
C ASP A 61 -12.64 5.21 10.19
N GLU A 62 -11.61 5.20 9.35
CA GLU A 62 -10.86 6.39 8.97
C GLU A 62 -10.54 6.37 7.47
N SER A 63 -10.17 7.54 6.91
CA SER A 63 -9.81 7.60 5.50
C SER A 63 -8.52 6.81 5.21
N LEU A 64 -8.37 6.31 3.98
CA LEU A 64 -7.13 5.70 3.52
C LEU A 64 -5.94 6.63 3.79
N HIS A 65 -6.07 7.91 3.43
CA HIS A 65 -5.00 8.88 3.65
C HIS A 65 -4.64 8.99 5.14
N SER A 66 -5.62 9.12 6.04
CA SER A 66 -5.38 9.24 7.49
C SER A 66 -4.67 8.01 8.05
N PHE A 67 -5.15 6.80 7.72
CA PHE A 67 -4.58 5.54 8.15
C PHE A 67 -3.10 5.43 7.77
N PHE A 68 -2.81 5.61 6.48
CA PHE A 68 -1.44 5.46 5.98
C PHE A 68 -0.54 6.62 6.39
N ALA A 69 -1.06 7.83 6.58
CA ALA A 69 -0.25 8.97 7.05
C ALA A 69 0.22 8.75 8.49
N ARG A 70 -0.64 8.21 9.35
CA ARG A 70 -0.31 7.87 10.73
C ARG A 70 0.70 6.72 10.83
N ARG A 71 0.50 5.69 10.01
CA ARG A 71 1.30 4.45 10.00
C ARG A 71 2.65 4.59 9.31
N PHE A 72 2.64 5.07 8.07
CA PHE A 72 3.81 5.11 7.17
C PHE A 72 4.30 6.53 6.88
N GLY A 73 3.62 7.56 7.39
CA GLY A 73 4.01 8.96 7.20
C GLY A 73 3.29 9.65 6.05
N PHE A 74 3.28 10.98 6.10
CA PHE A 74 2.55 11.83 5.15
C PHE A 74 2.95 11.57 3.70
N PHE A 75 4.24 11.44 3.41
CA PHE A 75 4.73 11.20 2.05
C PHE A 75 4.16 9.92 1.43
N PHE A 76 4.12 8.84 2.22
CA PHE A 76 3.55 7.56 1.80
C PHE A 76 2.06 7.72 1.45
N ALA A 77 1.30 8.39 2.31
CA ALA A 77 -0.11 8.64 2.07
C ALA A 77 -0.36 9.55 0.86
N ASP A 78 0.33 10.69 0.80
CA ASP A 78 0.09 11.72 -0.21
C ASP A 78 0.49 11.25 -1.62
N LYS A 79 1.57 10.48 -1.75
CA LYS A 79 2.06 10.02 -3.06
C LYS A 79 1.55 8.64 -3.43
N LEU A 80 1.79 7.64 -2.59
CA LEU A 80 1.49 6.25 -2.95
C LEU A 80 -0.01 5.97 -2.84
N VAL A 81 -0.61 6.32 -1.71
CA VAL A 81 -2.00 5.95 -1.42
C VAL A 81 -2.96 6.78 -2.27
N THR A 82 -2.68 8.06 -2.51
CA THR A 82 -3.45 8.87 -3.47
C THR A 82 -3.40 8.28 -4.88
N ALA A 83 -2.22 7.86 -5.36
CA ALA A 83 -2.11 7.24 -6.68
C ALA A 83 -2.84 5.89 -6.74
N LEU A 84 -2.77 5.09 -5.68
CA LEU A 84 -3.48 3.83 -5.58
C LEU A 84 -5.01 4.04 -5.56
N ALA A 85 -5.48 5.03 -4.80
CA ALA A 85 -6.88 5.42 -4.70
C ALA A 85 -7.46 5.78 -6.08
N ASN A 86 -6.72 6.58 -6.84
CA ASN A 86 -7.08 6.92 -8.21
C ASN A 86 -7.02 5.70 -9.15
N GLY A 87 -6.02 4.83 -9.02
CA GLY A 87 -5.82 3.70 -9.93
C GLY A 87 -6.80 2.54 -9.74
N ILE A 88 -7.23 2.25 -8.51
CA ILE A 88 -8.15 1.15 -8.20
C ILE A 88 -9.60 1.62 -8.13
N TRP A 89 -9.84 2.74 -7.43
CA TRP A 89 -11.20 3.20 -7.12
C TRP A 89 -11.60 4.47 -7.88
N ALA A 90 -10.68 5.10 -8.63
CA ALA A 90 -10.89 6.42 -9.24
C ALA A 90 -11.40 7.46 -8.22
N GLY A 91 -10.93 7.37 -6.97
CA GLY A 91 -11.46 8.12 -5.84
C GLY A 91 -10.39 8.86 -5.03
N ASP A 92 -10.86 9.79 -4.19
CA ASP A 92 -10.01 10.59 -3.30
C ASP A 92 -9.64 9.79 -2.04
N ALA A 93 -8.33 9.54 -1.84
CA ALA A 93 -7.80 8.84 -0.67
C ALA A 93 -8.19 9.47 0.67
N ARG A 94 -8.51 10.77 0.70
CA ARG A 94 -8.95 11.48 1.92
C ARG A 94 -10.41 11.22 2.28
N LYS A 95 -11.17 10.62 1.37
CA LYS A 95 -12.61 10.30 1.55
C LYS A 95 -12.88 8.81 1.57
N LEU A 96 -12.06 8.01 0.89
CA LEU A 96 -12.21 6.56 0.85
C LEU A 96 -11.95 5.94 2.22
N SER A 97 -12.88 5.09 2.66
CA SER A 97 -12.85 4.34 3.91
C SER A 97 -11.77 3.24 3.89
N VAL A 98 -10.94 3.16 4.94
CA VAL A 98 -9.98 2.06 5.08
C VAL A 98 -10.69 0.73 5.33
N LEU A 99 -11.81 0.72 6.07
CA LEU A 99 -12.58 -0.50 6.31
C LEU A 99 -13.25 -1.03 5.05
N SER A 100 -13.60 -0.16 4.10
CA SER A 100 -14.23 -0.55 2.84
C SER A 100 -13.19 -0.95 1.79
N CYS A 101 -12.10 -0.20 1.69
CA CYS A 101 -11.10 -0.39 0.63
C CYS A 101 -9.96 -1.34 1.00
N MET A 102 -9.58 -1.39 2.28
CA MET A 102 -8.36 -2.07 2.76
C MET A 102 -8.56 -2.77 4.13
N LYS A 103 -9.73 -3.39 4.34
CA LYS A 103 -10.08 -4.10 5.59
C LYS A 103 -8.98 -5.03 6.12
N PRO A 104 -8.30 -5.85 5.31
CA PRO A 104 -7.25 -6.73 5.82
C PRO A 104 -6.13 -5.99 6.53
N LEU A 105 -5.69 -4.83 6.01
CA LEU A 105 -4.63 -4.03 6.63
C LEU A 105 -5.08 -3.41 7.95
N HIS A 106 -6.32 -2.92 8.00
CA HIS A 106 -6.92 -2.45 9.24
C HIS A 106 -6.98 -3.56 10.30
N ASP A 107 -7.44 -4.76 9.93
CA ASP A 107 -7.54 -5.88 10.87
C ASP A 107 -6.15 -6.33 11.37
N MET A 108 -5.12 -6.27 10.53
CA MET A 108 -3.73 -6.55 10.89
C MET A 108 -3.21 -5.58 11.95
N GLU A 109 -3.43 -4.27 11.74
CA GLU A 109 -3.13 -3.25 12.76
C GLU A 109 -3.93 -3.54 14.04
N ALA A 110 -5.22 -3.86 13.91
CA ALA A 110 -6.10 -4.05 15.05
C ALA A 110 -5.67 -5.23 15.94
N ARG A 111 -5.19 -6.32 15.35
CA ARG A 111 -4.74 -7.53 16.06
C ARG A 111 -3.40 -7.37 16.76
N SER A 112 -2.40 -6.82 16.07
CA SER A 112 -1.01 -6.85 16.56
C SER A 112 -0.44 -5.47 16.92
N GLY A 113 -1.17 -4.40 16.64
CA GLY A 113 -0.72 -3.02 16.80
C GLY A 113 0.18 -2.51 15.67
N SER A 114 0.55 -3.36 14.70
CA SER A 114 1.37 -3.00 13.54
C SER A 114 1.03 -3.86 12.32
N VAL A 115 0.92 -3.23 11.16
CA VAL A 115 0.65 -3.93 9.90
C VAL A 115 1.83 -4.83 9.55
N LEU A 116 3.07 -4.33 9.69
CA LEU A 116 4.26 -5.09 9.32
C LEU A 116 4.52 -6.26 10.28
N ILE A 117 4.32 -6.08 11.59
CA ILE A 117 4.46 -7.16 12.56
C ILE A 117 3.45 -8.28 12.30
N ASP A 118 2.17 -7.94 12.04
CA ASP A 118 1.16 -8.95 11.73
C ASP A 118 1.50 -9.69 10.43
N ALA A 119 1.93 -8.98 9.40
CA ALA A 119 2.32 -9.55 8.11
C ALA A 119 3.44 -10.59 8.24
N LEU A 120 4.40 -10.35 9.14
CA LEU A 120 5.51 -11.27 9.41
C LEU A 120 5.05 -12.51 10.21
N LYS A 121 4.05 -12.36 11.09
CA LYS A 121 3.50 -13.47 11.89
C LYS A 121 2.53 -14.34 11.09
N SER A 122 1.75 -13.72 10.21
CA SER A 122 0.76 -14.38 9.37
C SER A 122 0.87 -13.83 7.95
N PRO A 123 1.75 -14.41 7.11
CA PRO A 123 1.83 -13.99 5.71
C PRO A 123 0.45 -14.19 5.08
N PHE A 124 -0.04 -13.16 4.39
CA PHE A 124 -1.35 -13.10 3.72
C PHE A 124 -1.84 -14.50 3.26
N ARG A 125 -2.76 -15.10 4.02
CA ARG A 125 -3.47 -16.30 3.55
C ARG A 125 -4.32 -15.86 2.36
N LYS A 126 -4.08 -16.43 1.18
CA LYS A 126 -5.02 -16.30 0.06
C LYS A 126 -6.41 -16.70 0.57
N PRO A 127 -7.47 -15.91 0.32
CA PRO A 127 -8.82 -16.39 0.57
C PRO A 127 -9.02 -17.66 -0.25
N SER A 128 -9.45 -18.73 0.43
CA SER A 128 -9.77 -20.04 -0.14
C SER A 128 -10.95 -19.96 -1.09
#